data_AF-A0A7Y5D4M2-F1
#
_entry.id   AF-A0A7Y5D4M2-F1
#
_cell.length_a   1.000
_cell.length_b   1.000
_cell.length_c   1.000
_cell.angle_alpha   90.00
_cell.angle_beta   90.00
_cell.angle_gamma   90.00
#
_symmetry.space_group_name_H-M   'P 1'
#
loop_
_entity.id
_entity.type
_entity.pdbx_description
1 polymer ?
#
loop_
_entity_poly.entity_id
_entity_poly.type
_entity_poly.pdbx_seq_one_letter_code
_entity_poly.pdbx_strand_id
1 'polypeptide(L)'
;MTLLSGCMLSAKSADHNHPPQSFANYAEEVFRRQNHATSQVMMLSVDELDDKDALEELLSAEKSMHNACEDLNAYAESQNDANTSLLLRARAAKSIEQCNLATKTLETLLEDLDLAAVTSKPPSP
;
A
#
# COMPACT_ATOMS: atom_id res chain seq x y z
N MET A 1 3.96 15.67 61.60
CA MET A 1 3.84 16.27 60.26
C MET A 1 4.30 15.24 59.24
N THR A 2 3.35 14.54 58.62
CA THR A 2 3.59 13.54 57.57
C THR A 2 2.66 13.90 56.43
N LEU A 3 3.20 14.51 55.38
CA LEU A 3 2.49 14.79 54.15
C LEU A 3 2.71 13.61 53.20
N LEU A 4 1.81 12.63 53.24
CA LEU A 4 1.72 11.60 52.19
C LEU A 4 1.03 12.25 50.99
N SER A 5 1.84 12.83 50.11
CA SER A 5 1.41 13.35 48.82
C SER A 5 1.05 12.18 47.91
N GLY A 6 -0.25 11.89 47.82
CA GLY A 6 -0.78 10.87 46.91
C GLY A 6 -0.82 11.38 45.48
N CYS A 7 0.00 10.82 44.61
CA CYS A 7 -0.17 10.97 43.17
C CYS A 7 -1.47 10.24 42.75
N MET A 8 -2.53 11.01 42.49
CA MET A 8 -3.65 10.50 41.70
C MET A 8 -3.16 10.29 40.26
N LEU A 9 -2.75 9.05 39.93
CA LEU A 9 -2.75 8.62 38.54
C LEU A 9 -4.21 8.58 38.08
N SER A 10 -4.67 9.64 37.43
CA SER A 10 -5.80 9.54 36.52
C SER A 10 -5.41 8.59 35.40
N ALA A 11 -5.74 7.31 35.58
CA ALA A 11 -5.79 6.36 34.49
C ALA A 11 -6.94 6.79 33.57
N LYS A 12 -6.64 7.72 32.65
CA LYS A 12 -7.38 7.75 31.39
C LYS A 12 -7.04 6.44 30.71
N SER A 13 -7.97 5.49 30.77
CA SER A 13 -8.02 4.36 29.86
C SER A 13 -8.09 4.92 28.45
N ALA A 14 -6.91 5.13 27.86
CA ALA A 14 -6.78 5.41 26.45
C ALA A 14 -7.23 4.13 25.73
N ASP A 15 -8.37 4.23 25.07
CA ASP A 15 -8.83 3.27 24.09
C ASP A 15 -7.81 3.25 22.94
N HIS A 16 -6.81 2.39 23.07
CA HIS A 16 -5.67 2.27 22.17
C HIS A 16 -5.97 1.42 20.92
N ASN A 17 -7.21 0.95 20.75
CA ASN A 17 -7.57 0.02 19.68
C ASN A 17 -7.87 0.70 18.34
N HIS A 18 -7.90 2.04 18.29
CA HIS A 18 -8.08 2.76 17.04
C HIS A 18 -6.75 3.33 16.54
N PRO A 19 -6.41 3.18 15.24
CA PRO A 19 -5.37 3.96 14.62
C PRO A 19 -5.59 5.46 14.82
N PRO A 20 -4.52 6.28 14.99
CA PRO A 20 -4.71 7.70 14.76
C PRO A 20 -5.29 7.79 13.36
N GLN A 21 -6.47 8.42 13.23
CA GLN A 21 -7.27 8.36 12.00
C GLN A 21 -6.44 8.70 10.75
N SER A 22 -5.40 9.52 10.90
CA SER A 22 -4.44 9.83 9.84
C SER A 22 -3.67 8.63 9.29
N PHE A 23 -3.21 7.69 10.13
CA PHE A 23 -2.48 6.51 9.66
C PHE A 23 -3.40 5.52 8.98
N ALA A 24 -4.58 5.23 9.56
CA ALA A 24 -5.54 4.31 8.94
C ALA A 24 -5.97 4.79 7.57
N ASN A 25 -6.32 6.09 7.45
CA ASN A 25 -6.75 6.66 6.18
C ASN A 25 -5.64 6.59 5.12
N TYR A 26 -4.40 6.89 5.51
CA TYR A 26 -3.26 6.81 4.58
C TYR A 26 -2.93 5.36 4.20
N ALA A 27 -2.98 4.43 5.16
CA ALA A 27 -2.82 2.99 4.91
C ALA A 27 -3.87 2.47 3.93
N GLU A 28 -5.13 2.87 4.09
CA GLU A 28 -6.21 2.53 3.17
C GLU A 28 -6.01 3.13 1.78
N GLU A 29 -5.58 4.39 1.69
CA GLU A 29 -5.27 5.04 0.41
C GLU A 29 -4.19 4.28 -0.37
N VAL A 30 -3.06 3.99 0.28
CA VAL A 30 -1.95 3.24 -0.32
C VAL A 30 -2.40 1.83 -0.69
N PHE A 31 -3.15 1.14 0.19
CA PHE A 31 -3.69 -0.19 -0.06
C PHE A 31 -4.62 -0.22 -1.28
N ARG A 32 -5.51 0.78 -1.42
CA ARG A 32 -6.40 0.89 -2.58
C ARG A 32 -5.62 1.09 -3.88
N ARG A 33 -4.57 1.91 -3.84
CA ARG A 33 -3.73 2.21 -5.02
C ARG A 33 -2.97 0.98 -5.49
N GLN A 34 -2.29 0.25 -4.60
CA GLN A 34 -1.60 -0.99 -5.01
C GLN A 34 -2.58 -2.02 -5.60
N ASN A 35 -3.80 -2.16 -5.05
CA ASN A 35 -4.79 -3.12 -5.55
C ASN A 35 -5.28 -2.73 -6.93
N HIS A 36 -5.45 -1.43 -7.17
CA HIS A 36 -5.81 -0.92 -8.48
C HIS A 36 -4.69 -1.16 -9.49
N ALA A 37 -3.44 -0.87 -9.13
CA ALA A 37 -2.27 -1.11 -9.98
C ALA A 37 -2.10 -2.60 -10.30
N THR A 38 -2.14 -3.51 -9.32
CA THR A 38 -2.13 -4.97 -9.54
C THR A 38 -3.27 -5.41 -10.45
N SER A 39 -4.47 -4.85 -10.29
CA SER A 39 -5.61 -5.17 -11.18
C SER A 39 -5.35 -4.74 -12.63
N GLN A 40 -4.69 -3.60 -12.85
CA GLN A 40 -4.29 -3.16 -14.19
C GLN A 40 -3.24 -4.08 -14.80
N VAL A 41 -2.23 -4.50 -14.03
CA VAL A 41 -1.24 -5.49 -14.49
C VAL A 41 -1.93 -6.79 -14.92
N MET A 42 -2.91 -7.27 -14.16
CA MET A 42 -3.69 -8.47 -14.53
C MET A 42 -4.54 -8.29 -15.81
N MET A 43 -4.95 -7.07 -16.13
CA MET A 43 -5.74 -6.78 -17.34
C MET A 43 -4.88 -6.64 -18.58
N LEU A 44 -3.58 -6.32 -18.44
CA LEU A 44 -2.66 -6.26 -19.56
C LEU A 44 -2.44 -7.68 -20.10
N SER A 45 -2.90 -7.93 -21.33
CA SER A 45 -2.63 -9.21 -21.98
C SER A 45 -1.19 -9.23 -22.50
N VAL A 46 -0.55 -10.40 -22.41
CA VAL A 46 0.82 -10.61 -22.92
C VAL A 46 0.93 -10.35 -24.43
N ASP A 47 -0.19 -10.42 -25.14
CA ASP A 47 -0.29 -10.14 -26.58
C ASP A 47 -0.47 -8.63 -26.89
N GLU A 48 -0.84 -7.78 -25.92
CA GLU A 48 -0.94 -6.32 -26.08
C GLU A 48 0.40 -5.61 -25.92
N LEU A 49 1.40 -6.29 -25.33
CA LEU A 49 2.74 -5.75 -25.09
C LEU A 49 3.75 -6.39 -26.03
N ASP A 50 3.95 -5.75 -27.19
CA ASP A 50 4.98 -6.16 -28.16
C ASP A 50 6.42 -5.97 -27.61
N ASP A 51 6.59 -5.08 -26.63
CA ASP A 51 7.86 -4.81 -25.97
C ASP A 51 8.06 -5.72 -24.75
N LYS A 52 8.90 -6.75 -24.95
CA LYS A 52 9.25 -7.73 -23.90
C LYS A 52 10.05 -7.12 -22.76
N ASP A 53 10.88 -6.13 -23.03
CA ASP A 53 11.72 -5.51 -22.00
C ASP A 53 10.82 -4.66 -21.08
N ALA A 54 9.86 -3.93 -21.66
CA ALA A 54 8.86 -3.17 -20.91
C ALA A 54 7.95 -4.08 -20.06
N LEU A 55 7.55 -5.25 -20.58
CA LEU A 55 6.79 -6.24 -19.82
C LEU A 55 7.61 -6.81 -18.65
N GLU A 56 8.88 -7.13 -18.86
CA GLU A 56 9.75 -7.63 -17.78
C GLU A 56 9.96 -6.57 -16.69
N GLU A 57 10.15 -5.30 -17.07
CA GLU A 57 10.25 -4.17 -16.15
C GLU A 57 8.97 -4.00 -15.32
N LEU A 58 7.80 -4.06 -15.96
CA LEU A 58 6.51 -3.96 -15.30
C LEU A 58 6.32 -5.06 -14.25
N LEU A 59 6.58 -6.32 -14.62
CA LEU A 59 6.46 -7.47 -13.71
C LEU A 59 7.46 -7.40 -12.56
N SER A 60 8.67 -6.89 -12.82
CA SER A 60 9.69 -6.65 -11.79
C SER A 60 9.25 -5.55 -10.81
N ALA A 61 8.64 -4.48 -11.30
CA ALA A 61 8.08 -3.42 -10.48
C ALA A 61 6.89 -3.90 -9.65
N GLU A 62 5.98 -4.70 -10.22
CA GLU A 62 4.86 -5.30 -9.50
C GLU A 62 5.34 -6.19 -8.34
N LYS A 63 6.32 -7.07 -8.61
CA LYS A 63 6.94 -7.89 -7.57
C LYS A 63 7.59 -7.03 -6.47
N SER A 64 8.28 -5.96 -6.86
CA SER A 64 8.93 -5.05 -5.91
C SER A 64 7.91 -4.33 -5.03
N MET A 65 6.79 -3.89 -5.60
CA MET A 65 5.66 -3.32 -4.86
C MET A 65 5.08 -4.34 -3.86
N HIS A 66 4.79 -5.58 -4.30
CA HIS A 66 4.25 -6.60 -3.40
C HIS A 66 5.16 -6.86 -2.19
N ASN A 67 6.47 -6.92 -2.41
CA ASN A 67 7.44 -7.09 -1.31
C ASN A 67 7.44 -5.87 -0.37
N ALA A 68 7.43 -4.65 -0.91
CA ALA A 68 7.43 -3.43 -0.09
C ALA A 68 6.13 -3.25 0.71
N CYS A 69 5.02 -3.79 0.20
CA CYS A 69 3.69 -3.67 0.78
C CYS A 69 3.29 -4.87 1.66
N GLU A 70 4.18 -5.84 1.91
CA GLU A 70 3.87 -7.07 2.67
C GLU A 70 3.25 -6.78 4.05
N ASP A 71 3.88 -5.91 4.85
CA ASP A 71 3.37 -5.55 6.17
C ASP A 71 2.03 -4.78 6.10
N LEU A 72 1.81 -3.99 5.05
CA LEU A 72 0.55 -3.26 4.83
C LEU A 72 -0.58 -4.23 4.46
N ASN A 73 -0.28 -5.25 3.63
CA ASN A 73 -1.23 -6.30 3.28
C ASN A 73 -1.64 -7.10 4.49
N ALA A 74 -0.67 -7.56 5.28
CA ALA A 74 -0.93 -8.27 6.52
C ALA A 74 -1.74 -7.41 7.51
N TYR A 75 -1.42 -6.11 7.62
CA TYR A 75 -2.21 -5.17 8.42
C TYR A 75 -3.66 -5.05 7.92
N ALA A 76 -3.87 -4.89 6.62
CA ALA A 76 -5.21 -4.78 6.02
C ALA A 76 -6.05 -6.06 6.25
N GLU A 77 -5.45 -7.24 6.10
CA GLU A 77 -6.10 -8.53 6.38
C GLU A 77 -6.51 -8.67 7.84
N SER A 78 -5.67 -8.17 8.76
CA SER A 78 -5.91 -8.25 10.20
C SER A 78 -6.98 -7.30 10.72
N GLN A 79 -7.40 -6.28 9.96
CA GLN A 79 -8.39 -5.29 10.41
C GLN A 79 -9.79 -5.90 10.64
N ASN A 80 -10.07 -7.08 10.09
CA ASN A 80 -11.28 -7.85 10.39
C ASN A 80 -11.16 -8.66 11.70
N ASP A 81 -9.97 -8.75 12.29
CA ASP A 81 -9.71 -9.35 13.60
C ASP A 81 -9.68 -8.25 14.67
N ALA A 82 -10.51 -8.43 15.70
CA ALA A 82 -10.57 -7.56 16.86
C ALA A 82 -9.22 -7.43 17.61
N ASN A 83 -8.25 -8.31 17.31
CA ASN A 83 -6.94 -8.35 17.95
C ASN A 83 -5.78 -8.01 17.02
N THR A 84 -5.97 -7.11 16.04
CA THR A 84 -4.85 -6.59 15.23
C THR A 84 -3.66 -6.22 16.12
N SER A 85 -2.54 -6.91 15.94
CA SER A 85 -1.37 -6.73 16.79
C SER A 85 -0.80 -5.31 16.66
N LEU A 86 -0.56 -4.63 17.79
CA LEU A 86 0.16 -3.35 17.81
C LEU A 86 1.52 -3.44 17.10
N LEU A 87 2.17 -4.61 17.16
CA LEU A 87 3.42 -4.87 16.45
C LEU A 87 3.24 -4.83 14.93
N LEU A 88 2.15 -5.45 14.42
CA LEU A 88 1.84 -5.46 12.99
C LEU A 88 1.55 -4.04 12.49
N ARG A 89 0.77 -3.27 13.25
CA ARG A 89 0.52 -1.87 12.93
C ARG A 89 1.79 -1.02 12.94
N ALA A 90 2.70 -1.24 13.90
CA ALA A 90 3.98 -0.53 13.94
C ALA A 90 4.87 -0.89 12.74
N ARG A 91 4.86 -2.15 12.30
CA ARG A 91 5.57 -2.58 11.09
C ARG A 91 5.01 -1.92 9.83
N ALA A 92 3.69 -1.98 9.63
CA ALA A 92 3.03 -1.30 8.52
C ALA A 92 3.32 0.21 8.51
N ALA A 93 3.27 0.88 9.66
CA ALA A 93 3.60 2.30 9.76
C ALA A 93 5.05 2.63 9.40
N LYS A 94 5.98 1.69 9.61
CA LYS A 94 7.40 1.88 9.27
C LYS A 94 7.68 1.67 7.79
N SER A 95 6.95 0.77 7.12
CA SER A 95 7.17 0.40 5.71
C SER A 95 6.24 1.09 4.72
N ILE A 96 5.16 1.74 5.17
CA ILE A 96 4.13 2.34 4.31
C ILE A 96 4.67 3.32 3.25
N GLU A 97 5.72 4.10 3.57
CA GLU A 97 6.32 5.01 2.59
C GLU A 97 7.05 4.27 1.47
N GLN A 98 7.69 3.14 1.78
CA GLN A 98 8.35 2.31 0.77
C GLN A 98 7.31 1.63 -0.12
N CYS A 99 6.21 1.14 0.48
CA CYS A 99 5.06 0.62 -0.25
C CYS A 99 4.45 1.67 -1.20
N ASN A 100 4.22 2.89 -0.70
CA ASN A 100 3.69 3.99 -1.52
C ASN A 100 4.62 4.35 -2.68
N LEU A 101 5.94 4.41 -2.45
CA LEU A 101 6.90 4.69 -3.51
C LEU A 101 6.91 3.58 -4.57
N ALA A 102 6.95 2.32 -4.16
CA ALA A 102 6.92 1.20 -5.10
C ALA A 102 5.60 1.13 -5.88
N THR A 103 4.48 1.49 -5.24
CA THR A 103 3.17 1.64 -5.90
C THR A 103 3.22 2.73 -6.97
N LYS A 104 3.80 3.90 -6.67
CA LYS A 104 3.98 4.99 -7.66
C LYS A 104 4.83 4.57 -8.85
N THR A 105 5.89 3.81 -8.60
CA THR A 105 6.74 3.29 -9.68
C THR A 105 5.93 2.37 -10.61
N LEU A 106 5.13 1.46 -10.05
CA LEU A 106 4.27 0.60 -10.85
C LEU A 106 3.21 1.39 -11.63
N GLU A 107 2.55 2.35 -10.99
CA GLU A 107 1.58 3.24 -11.65
C GLU A 107 2.20 4.01 -12.81
N THR A 108 3.42 4.53 -12.65
CA THR A 108 4.11 5.26 -13.72
C THR A 108 4.38 4.37 -14.93
N LEU A 109 4.84 3.13 -14.71
CA LEU A 109 5.07 2.17 -15.79
C LEU A 109 3.76 1.79 -16.51
N LEU A 110 2.66 1.62 -15.77
CA LEU A 110 1.34 1.37 -16.35
C LEU A 110 0.86 2.54 -17.22
N GLU A 111 1.06 3.78 -16.76
CA GLU A 111 0.71 4.98 -17.53
C GLU A 111 1.54 5.10 -18.82
N ASP A 112 2.85 4.84 -18.75
CA ASP A 112 3.73 4.88 -19.92
C ASP A 112 3.33 3.83 -20.98
N LEU A 113 2.89 2.65 -20.54
CA LEU A 113 2.39 1.58 -21.42
C LEU A 113 1.04 1.91 -22.07
N ASP A 114 0.11 2.52 -21.33
CA ASP A 114 -1.18 2.96 -21.89
C ASP A 114 -0.97 4.07 -22.95
N LEU A 115 -0.06 5.01 -22.69
CA LEU A 115 0.36 6.02 -23.66
C LEU A 115 1.02 5.41 -24.89
N ALA A 116 1.86 4.38 -24.71
CA ALA A 116 2.48 3.66 -25.81
C ALA A 116 1.43 2.95 -26.69
N ALA A 117 0.45 2.27 -26.09
CA ALA A 117 -0.63 1.58 -26.79
C ALA A 117 -1.53 2.54 -27.61
N VAL A 118 -1.76 3.76 -27.12
CA VAL A 118 -2.51 4.78 -27.87
C VAL A 118 -1.73 5.27 -29.09
N THR A 119 -0.41 5.41 -29.00
CA THR A 119 0.43 5.91 -30.11
C THR A 119 0.78 4.85 -31.16
N SER A 120 0.72 3.56 -30.81
CA SER A 120 1.02 2.45 -31.73
C SER A 120 -0.15 2.06 -32.63
N LYS A 121 -1.39 2.47 -32.30
CA LYS A 121 -2.58 2.13 -33.09
C LYS A 121 -2.63 2.94 -34.40
N PRO A 122 -2.57 2.30 -35.59
CA PRO A 122 -2.74 3.02 -36.85
C PRO A 122 -4.17 3.61 -36.94
N PRO A 123 -4.35 4.78 -37.57
CA PRO A 123 -5.68 5.35 -37.79
C PRO A 123 -6.53 4.35 -38.56
N SER A 124 -7.73 4.06 -38.03
CA SER A 124 -8.71 3.22 -38.71
C SER A 124 -9.12 3.88 -40.03
N PRO A 125 -9.27 3.12 -41.13
CA PRO A 125 -9.61 3.66 -42.45
C PRO A 125 -11.00 4.30 -42.50
#